data_AF-A0A453HNX8-F1
#
_entry.id   AF-A0A453HNX8-F1
#
_cell.length_a   1.000
_cell.length_b   1.000
_cell.length_c   1.000
_cell.angle_alpha   90.00
_cell.angle_beta   90.00
_cell.angle_gamma   90.00
#
_symmetry.space_group_name_H-M   'P 1'
#
loop_
_entity.id
_entity.type
_entity.pdbx_description
1 polymer ?
#
loop_
_entity_poly.entity_id
_entity_poly.type
_entity_poly.pdbx_seq_one_letter_code
_entity_poly.pdbx_strand_id
1 'polypeptide(L)'
;ADAAAAEEFTEELLLRPLPDRKALAHFHFRSSAPPASAAGRHHHLFPKAISQLVQKFHISELELSFTQGRWNYEQWGGYDPMSTNNAKPPGVELWAIFDLPLAEIDATWKNLTHTLSGLFCASINFLESSTAFSAPRWGFKLNEGNLRYGALPREAVCTENLTPWLKLLPCRDKAGIASLLYRPSVYKGYYHSQKLKLKSSQSLGIILDQTLTVVLQPNTVSGKQLHSTGGQLQPSWSMEHLFSKKLSGKCLVSKSSRVFVEIEKGIVDNVDKAGSDVSSNNDLFVLSTAPDRSLKELDNLEVQSSSLYEYDVNNYNSDKPLNVGITWKLPLIWSCTRAPYHASRFLMGSGNERGSIAMSFLSTGLDKQLVDSSNDCSIKAVVFQVVPWYVKVYYHSLEVFIDGNSKAISEVVDKIHVTPSEDKLLPGTMEMLLKFPCSMQLATLTLDFDKGFLHIDEYPPDANQGFDIPSALVSFPEFNSSRSYPEADPLFVSPLLENFKGRWCCEVVHRSVACSIDNS
;
A
#
# COMPACT_ATOMS: atom_id res chain seq x y z
N ALA A 1 -27.93 28.96 13.70
CA ALA A 1 -26.97 29.16 12.61
C ALA A 1 -26.15 27.90 12.56
N ASP A 2 -26.44 27.01 11.62
CA ASP A 2 -25.61 25.82 11.40
C ASP A 2 -24.20 26.29 11.11
N ALA A 3 -23.23 25.81 11.89
CA ALA A 3 -21.83 26.09 11.64
C ALA A 3 -21.52 25.63 10.21
N ALA A 4 -21.15 26.58 9.34
CA ALA A 4 -20.70 26.23 7.99
C ALA A 4 -19.57 25.20 8.12
N ALA A 5 -19.73 24.05 7.47
CA ALA A 5 -18.73 22.99 7.49
C ALA A 5 -17.36 23.58 7.11
N ALA A 6 -16.38 23.47 8.01
CA ALA A 6 -15.07 24.08 7.84
C ALA A 6 -14.07 23.12 7.19
N GLU A 7 -13.00 23.66 6.62
CA GLU A 7 -11.86 22.85 6.19
C GLU A 7 -11.14 22.29 7.41
N GLU A 8 -10.80 21.00 7.40
CA GLU A 8 -10.09 20.35 8.49
C GLU A 8 -8.79 19.70 8.02
N PHE A 9 -7.81 19.65 8.92
CA PHE A 9 -6.54 18.97 8.72
C PHE A 9 -6.20 18.14 9.95
N THR A 10 -5.75 16.91 9.76
CA THR A 10 -5.29 16.01 10.83
C THR A 10 -3.99 15.34 10.43
N GLU A 11 -3.12 15.10 11.40
CA GLU A 11 -1.85 14.39 11.19
C GLU A 11 -1.69 13.24 12.17
N GLU A 12 -1.32 12.07 11.66
CA GLU A 12 -1.16 10.85 12.45
C GLU A 12 0.10 10.10 11.99
N LEU A 13 0.80 9.46 12.91
CA LEU A 13 1.98 8.63 12.64
C LEU A 13 1.83 7.30 13.36
N LEU A 14 1.93 6.20 12.63
CA LEU A 14 2.02 4.86 13.19
C LEU A 14 3.46 4.36 13.13
N LEU A 15 3.98 3.87 14.25
CA LEU A 15 5.27 3.21 14.36
C LEU A 15 5.07 1.75 14.78
N ARG A 16 5.74 0.82 14.10
CA ARG A 16 5.62 -0.61 14.37
C ARG A 16 6.97 -1.31 14.21
N PRO A 17 7.45 -2.09 15.20
CA PRO A 17 8.62 -2.94 15.01
C PRO A 17 8.29 -4.10 14.06
N LEU A 18 9.26 -4.54 13.27
CA LEU A 18 9.09 -5.64 12.31
C LEU A 18 9.97 -6.86 12.69
N PRO A 19 9.50 -8.10 12.44
CA PRO A 19 10.22 -9.34 12.72
C PRO A 19 11.65 -9.39 12.19
N ASP A 20 11.87 -8.79 11.01
CA ASP A 20 13.14 -8.78 10.28
C ASP A 20 14.11 -7.69 10.75
N ARG A 21 13.97 -7.29 12.03
CA ARG A 21 14.81 -6.31 12.74
C ARG A 21 14.75 -4.91 12.14
N LYS A 22 13.66 -4.57 11.46
CA LYS A 22 13.35 -3.24 10.91
C LYS A 22 12.25 -2.55 11.72
N ALA A 23 11.96 -1.31 11.36
CA ALA A 23 10.83 -0.55 11.88
C ALA A 23 10.01 0.02 10.72
N LEU A 24 8.70 -0.16 10.79
CA LEU A 24 7.73 0.48 9.92
C LEU A 24 7.34 1.84 10.51
N ALA A 25 7.24 2.84 9.64
CA ALA A 25 6.62 4.10 9.93
C ALA A 25 5.58 4.44 8.85
N HIS A 26 4.35 4.69 9.25
CA HIS A 26 3.28 5.11 8.36
C HIS A 26 2.75 6.47 8.79
N PHE A 27 3.03 7.47 7.97
CA PHE A 27 2.55 8.83 8.11
C PHE A 27 1.20 8.95 7.39
N HIS A 28 0.20 9.49 8.07
CA HIS A 28 -1.14 9.67 7.54
C HIS A 28 -1.61 11.10 7.79
N PHE A 29 -1.86 11.85 6.71
CA PHE A 29 -2.38 13.20 6.75
C PHE A 29 -3.70 13.24 6.01
N ARG A 30 -4.75 13.78 6.64
CA ARG A 30 -6.06 13.97 6.00
C ARG A 30 -6.40 15.45 5.97
N SER A 31 -6.73 15.94 4.78
CA SER A 31 -7.30 17.28 4.59
C SER A 31 -8.71 17.13 4.02
N SER A 32 -9.68 17.89 4.55
CA SER A 32 -11.04 17.93 4.02
C SER A 32 -11.44 19.33 3.64
N ALA A 33 -12.21 19.45 2.56
CA ALA A 33 -12.88 20.67 2.16
C ALA A 33 -14.38 20.39 1.98
N PRO A 34 -15.26 21.26 2.48
CA PRO A 34 -16.70 21.11 2.31
C PRO A 34 -17.12 21.29 0.83
N PRO A 35 -18.37 20.91 0.46
CA PRO A 35 -18.89 21.15 -0.88
C PRO A 35 -18.81 22.62 -1.34
N ALA A 36 -18.58 22.83 -2.63
CA ALA A 36 -18.30 24.13 -3.24
C ALA A 36 -19.42 25.20 -3.12
N SER A 37 -20.66 24.80 -2.80
CA SER A 37 -21.73 25.76 -2.47
C SER A 37 -21.56 26.41 -1.09
N ALA A 38 -20.79 25.77 -0.20
CA ALA A 38 -20.53 26.22 1.17
C ALA A 38 -19.17 26.94 1.33
N ALA A 39 -18.16 26.60 0.52
CA ALA A 39 -16.86 27.25 0.50
C ALA A 39 -16.72 28.17 -0.72
N GLY A 40 -16.40 29.44 -0.50
CA GLY A 40 -16.08 30.37 -1.59
C GLY A 40 -14.89 29.91 -2.45
N ARG A 41 -14.50 30.70 -3.47
CA ARG A 41 -13.40 30.35 -4.41
C ARG A 41 -12.00 30.25 -3.77
N HIS A 42 -11.88 30.45 -2.46
CA HIS A 42 -10.62 30.50 -1.73
C HIS A 42 -10.63 29.48 -0.60
N HIS A 43 -9.60 28.63 -0.58
CA HIS A 43 -9.31 27.69 0.49
C HIS A 43 -8.26 28.29 1.42
N HIS A 44 -8.43 28.15 2.74
CA HIS A 44 -7.49 28.69 3.73
C HIS A 44 -6.53 27.62 4.27
N LEU A 45 -6.96 26.35 4.22
CA LEU A 45 -6.24 25.17 4.71
C LEU A 45 -6.10 24.13 3.60
N PHE A 46 -7.17 23.86 2.86
CA PHE A 46 -7.18 22.81 1.83
C PHE A 46 -6.32 23.20 0.61
N PRO A 47 -5.57 22.26 0.01
CA PRO A 47 -4.66 22.59 -1.09
C PRO A 47 -5.40 23.03 -2.35
N LYS A 48 -5.30 24.32 -2.68
CA LYS A 48 -5.95 24.91 -3.85
C LYS A 48 -5.68 24.14 -5.15
N ALA A 49 -4.44 23.68 -5.34
CA ALA A 49 -4.05 22.91 -6.52
C ALA A 49 -4.87 21.62 -6.68
N ILE A 50 -5.18 20.93 -5.58
CA ILE A 50 -5.99 19.70 -5.59
C ILE A 50 -7.46 20.02 -5.81
N SER A 51 -8.00 21.06 -5.15
CA SER A 51 -9.39 21.49 -5.38
C SER A 51 -9.62 21.86 -6.86
N GLN A 52 -8.70 22.62 -7.45
CA GLN A 52 -8.76 22.97 -8.88
C GLN A 52 -8.63 21.75 -9.79
N LEU A 53 -7.79 20.79 -9.43
CA LEU A 53 -7.61 19.54 -10.17
C LEU A 53 -8.90 18.71 -10.17
N VAL A 54 -9.53 18.53 -9.00
CA VAL A 54 -10.81 17.81 -8.84
C VAL A 54 -11.90 18.44 -9.70
N GLN A 55 -12.08 19.75 -9.57
CA GLN A 55 -13.13 20.49 -10.27
C GLN A 55 -12.91 20.51 -11.78
N LYS A 56 -11.67 20.72 -12.24
CA LYS A 56 -11.34 20.80 -13.66
C LYS A 56 -11.53 19.48 -14.39
N PHE A 57 -11.20 18.37 -13.75
CA PHE A 57 -11.24 17.04 -14.38
C PHE A 57 -12.42 16.18 -13.93
N HIS A 58 -13.35 16.73 -13.14
CA HIS A 58 -14.53 16.02 -12.64
C HIS A 58 -14.18 14.66 -12.01
N ILE A 59 -13.19 14.67 -11.11
CA ILE A 59 -12.67 13.46 -10.47
C ILE A 59 -13.56 13.07 -9.30
N SER A 60 -14.10 11.86 -9.35
CA SER A 60 -14.86 11.23 -8.26
C SER A 60 -13.92 10.59 -7.24
N GLU A 61 -12.96 9.80 -7.73
CA GLU A 61 -11.93 9.17 -6.92
C GLU A 61 -10.62 9.11 -7.71
N LEU A 62 -9.49 9.36 -7.06
CA LEU A 62 -8.17 9.22 -7.68
C LEU A 62 -7.18 8.72 -6.64
N GLU A 63 -6.27 7.87 -7.07
CA GLU A 63 -5.12 7.47 -6.27
C GLU A 63 -3.86 7.48 -7.12
N LEU A 64 -2.84 8.15 -6.60
CA LEU A 64 -1.52 8.23 -7.18
C LEU A 64 -0.52 7.75 -6.14
N SER A 65 0.34 6.81 -6.49
CA SER A 65 1.44 6.37 -5.65
C SER A 65 2.77 6.39 -6.37
N PHE A 66 3.83 6.76 -5.66
CA PHE A 66 5.22 6.58 -6.07
C PHE A 66 5.89 5.68 -5.03
N THR A 67 6.44 4.56 -5.49
CA THR A 67 6.97 3.55 -4.58
C THR A 67 8.34 3.07 -5.02
N GLN A 68 9.26 2.97 -4.06
CA GLN A 68 10.56 2.33 -4.23
C GLN A 68 10.70 1.20 -3.22
N GLY A 69 11.30 0.10 -3.69
CA GLY A 69 11.39 -1.14 -2.93
C GLY A 69 10.16 -2.02 -3.13
N ARG A 70 10.20 -3.22 -2.56
CA ARG A 70 9.11 -4.21 -2.65
C ARG A 70 8.60 -4.48 -1.25
N TRP A 71 7.28 -4.48 -1.09
CA TRP A 71 6.68 -4.90 0.18
C TRP A 71 6.95 -6.39 0.42
N ASN A 72 7.52 -6.73 1.57
CA ASN A 72 7.73 -8.11 1.98
C ASN A 72 6.50 -8.61 2.76
N TYR A 73 5.53 -9.19 2.07
CA TYR A 73 4.28 -9.66 2.68
C TYR A 73 4.48 -10.76 3.76
N GLU A 74 5.59 -11.50 3.71
CA GLU A 74 5.88 -12.54 4.71
C GLU A 74 6.41 -11.95 6.02
N GLN A 75 7.24 -10.92 5.94
CA GLN A 75 7.95 -10.34 7.08
C GLN A 75 7.34 -9.05 7.59
N TRP A 76 6.61 -8.32 6.76
CA TRP A 76 6.00 -7.03 7.10
C TRP A 76 4.48 -7.09 7.19
N GLY A 77 3.89 -8.27 6.99
CA GLY A 77 2.45 -8.50 7.03
C GLY A 77 1.79 -8.40 5.67
N GLY A 78 0.75 -9.22 5.47
CA GLY A 78 -0.09 -9.20 4.27
C GLY A 78 -1.57 -9.35 4.56
N TYR A 79 -1.94 -9.49 5.83
CA TYR A 79 -3.32 -9.56 6.29
C TYR A 79 -3.57 -8.53 7.39
N ASP A 80 -3.40 -7.28 7.01
CA ASP A 80 -3.65 -6.12 7.84
C ASP A 80 -4.10 -4.94 6.98
N PRO A 81 -4.89 -4.00 7.52
CA PRO A 81 -5.35 -2.85 6.74
C PRO A 81 -4.21 -1.95 6.27
N MET A 82 -3.08 -2.01 7.00
CA MET A 82 -1.86 -1.27 6.71
C MET A 82 -1.23 -1.77 5.41
N SER A 83 -0.86 -3.05 5.33
CA SER A 83 -0.32 -3.66 4.09
C SER A 83 -1.33 -3.59 2.95
N THR A 84 -2.58 -3.96 3.19
CA THR A 84 -3.61 -4.05 2.13
C THR A 84 -3.84 -2.74 1.39
N ASN A 85 -3.91 -1.62 2.11
CA ASN A 85 -4.25 -0.32 1.49
C ASN A 85 -3.03 0.50 1.10
N ASN A 86 -1.85 0.24 1.69
CA ASN A 86 -0.69 1.11 1.57
C ASN A 86 0.57 0.42 1.01
N ALA A 87 0.58 -0.92 0.86
CA ALA A 87 1.56 -1.59 0.03
C ALA A 87 1.23 -1.32 -1.44
N LYS A 88 2.18 -0.71 -2.16
CA LYS A 88 2.01 -0.26 -3.54
C LYS A 88 3.12 -0.77 -4.43
N PRO A 89 2.86 -0.96 -5.74
CA PRO A 89 3.87 -1.47 -6.65
C PRO A 89 5.00 -0.47 -6.89
N PRO A 90 6.23 -0.95 -7.13
CA PRO A 90 7.35 -0.09 -7.50
C PRO A 90 7.03 0.77 -8.73
N GLY A 91 7.59 1.97 -8.74
CA GLY A 91 7.34 2.98 -9.77
C GLY A 91 6.11 3.83 -9.47
N VAL A 92 5.42 4.28 -10.51
CA VAL A 92 4.16 5.02 -10.39
C VAL A 92 2.98 4.11 -10.68
N GLU A 93 1.95 4.20 -9.83
CA GLU A 93 0.61 3.67 -10.10
C GLU A 93 -0.38 4.82 -10.00
N LEU A 94 -1.23 4.98 -11.03
CA LEU A 94 -2.28 5.99 -11.09
C LEU A 94 -3.58 5.34 -11.55
N TRP A 95 -4.66 5.59 -10.82
CA TRP A 95 -6.00 5.34 -11.34
C TRP A 95 -6.95 6.46 -10.93
N ALA A 96 -7.96 6.69 -11.77
CA ALA A 96 -8.96 7.73 -11.55
C ALA A 96 -10.33 7.31 -12.08
N ILE A 97 -11.37 7.63 -11.31
CA ILE A 97 -12.78 7.50 -11.66
C ILE A 97 -13.32 8.90 -11.94
N PHE A 98 -13.95 9.05 -13.10
CA PHE A 98 -14.46 10.32 -13.59
C PHE A 98 -15.99 10.36 -13.55
N ASP A 99 -16.53 11.53 -13.21
CA ASP A 99 -17.96 11.86 -13.30
C ASP A 99 -18.23 12.60 -14.62
N LEU A 100 -17.94 11.94 -15.74
CA LEU A 100 -18.06 12.47 -17.10
C LEU A 100 -18.67 11.45 -18.07
N PRO A 101 -19.26 11.89 -19.20
CA PRO A 101 -19.62 11.01 -20.29
C PRO A 101 -18.40 10.23 -20.81
N LEU A 102 -18.57 8.93 -21.12
CA LEU A 102 -17.47 8.03 -21.52
C LEU A 102 -16.61 8.57 -22.68
N ALA A 103 -17.22 9.29 -23.62
CA ALA A 103 -16.54 9.86 -24.77
C ALA A 103 -15.48 10.93 -24.42
N GLU A 104 -15.59 11.56 -23.24
CA GLU A 104 -14.69 12.63 -22.80
C GLU A 104 -13.55 12.14 -21.89
N ILE A 105 -13.62 10.88 -21.45
CA ILE A 105 -12.74 10.36 -20.40
C ILE A 105 -11.30 10.25 -20.86
N ASP A 106 -11.03 9.76 -22.07
CA ASP A 106 -9.65 9.59 -22.56
C ASP A 106 -8.95 10.94 -22.75
N ALA A 107 -9.66 11.93 -23.28
CA ALA A 107 -9.16 13.29 -23.41
C ALA A 107 -8.89 13.93 -22.03
N THR A 108 -9.77 13.68 -21.06
CA THR A 108 -9.64 14.15 -19.68
C THR A 108 -8.47 13.47 -18.96
N TRP A 109 -8.32 12.16 -19.12
CA TRP A 109 -7.21 11.36 -18.60
C TRP A 109 -5.87 11.89 -19.11
N LYS A 110 -5.75 12.13 -20.41
CA LYS A 110 -4.56 12.75 -21.00
C LYS A 110 -4.23 14.09 -20.35
N ASN A 111 -5.22 14.99 -20.21
CA ASN A 111 -4.95 16.30 -19.61
C ASN A 111 -4.61 16.20 -18.10
N LEU A 112 -5.20 15.23 -17.40
CA LEU A 112 -4.92 14.93 -16.00
C LEU A 112 -3.47 14.44 -15.83
N THR A 113 -3.01 13.49 -16.63
CA THR A 113 -1.65 12.92 -16.50
C THR A 113 -0.57 13.98 -16.74
N HIS A 114 -0.76 14.88 -17.71
CA HIS A 114 0.10 16.04 -17.93
C HIS A 114 0.09 17.01 -16.75
N THR A 115 -1.08 17.28 -16.17
CA THR A 115 -1.19 18.19 -15.01
C THR A 115 -0.51 17.61 -13.77
N LEU A 116 -0.69 16.30 -13.52
CA LEU A 116 -0.04 15.59 -12.41
C LEU A 116 1.48 15.51 -12.60
N SER A 117 1.94 15.30 -13.83
CA SER A 117 3.36 15.32 -14.18
C SER A 117 4.01 16.65 -13.79
N GLY A 118 3.37 17.78 -14.13
CA GLY A 118 3.84 19.11 -13.72
C GLY A 118 3.75 19.36 -12.22
N LEU A 119 2.72 18.83 -11.54
CA LEU A 119 2.53 19.00 -10.10
C LEU A 119 3.58 18.24 -9.27
N PHE A 120 3.92 17.02 -9.67
CA PHE A 120 4.82 16.12 -8.91
C PHE A 120 6.23 16.00 -9.49
N CYS A 121 6.53 16.71 -10.58
CA CYS A 121 7.81 16.66 -11.30
C CYS A 121 8.21 15.22 -11.65
N ALA A 122 7.30 14.49 -12.31
CA ALA A 122 7.46 13.08 -12.63
C ALA A 122 6.92 12.79 -14.03
N SER A 123 7.31 11.65 -14.61
CA SER A 123 6.97 11.29 -15.99
C SER A 123 5.56 10.71 -16.18
N ILE A 124 4.60 11.12 -15.33
CA ILE A 124 3.20 10.63 -15.34
C ILE A 124 2.53 10.87 -16.69
N ASN A 125 2.96 11.90 -17.44
CA ASN A 125 2.46 12.22 -18.76
C ASN A 125 2.62 11.06 -19.77
N PHE A 126 3.55 10.12 -19.57
CA PHE A 126 3.65 8.92 -20.41
C PHE A 126 2.39 8.04 -20.36
N LEU A 127 1.59 8.15 -19.30
CA LEU A 127 0.29 7.49 -19.19
C LEU A 127 -0.77 8.10 -20.12
N GLU A 128 -0.49 9.19 -20.84
CA GLU A 128 -1.41 9.71 -21.87
C GLU A 128 -1.60 8.76 -23.05
N SER A 129 -0.57 7.94 -23.34
CA SER A 129 -0.59 7.04 -24.49
C SER A 129 -1.60 5.93 -24.27
N SER A 130 -2.39 5.59 -25.28
CA SER A 130 -3.32 4.46 -25.24
C SER A 130 -2.61 3.12 -24.96
N THR A 131 -1.30 3.04 -25.20
CA THR A 131 -0.45 1.89 -24.88
C THR A 131 -0.07 1.76 -23.40
N ALA A 132 -0.31 2.80 -22.60
CA ALA A 132 0.20 2.94 -21.23
C ALA A 132 -0.89 2.94 -20.15
N PHE A 133 -2.17 2.96 -20.54
CA PHE A 133 -3.31 2.86 -19.62
C PHE A 133 -4.32 1.81 -20.09
N SER A 134 -5.17 1.39 -19.17
CA SER A 134 -6.26 0.44 -19.40
C SER A 134 -7.55 0.89 -18.73
N ALA A 135 -8.67 0.30 -19.14
CA ALA A 135 -9.99 0.54 -18.55
C ALA A 135 -10.55 -0.79 -17.99
N PRO A 136 -10.14 -1.20 -16.77
CA PRO A 136 -10.63 -2.43 -16.16
C PRO A 136 -12.14 -2.38 -15.91
N ARG A 137 -12.80 -3.53 -15.95
CA ARG A 137 -14.26 -3.64 -15.84
C ARG A 137 -14.72 -4.09 -14.45
N TRP A 138 -13.98 -4.99 -13.81
CA TRP A 138 -14.37 -5.58 -12.52
C TRP A 138 -13.24 -6.12 -11.65
N GLY A 139 -12.14 -6.59 -12.24
CA GLY A 139 -11.02 -7.25 -11.56
C GLY A 139 -10.15 -6.31 -10.72
N PHE A 140 -10.09 -5.02 -11.08
CA PHE A 140 -9.46 -3.99 -10.24
C PHE A 140 -10.48 -3.32 -9.31
N LYS A 141 -11.53 -2.76 -9.92
CA LYS A 141 -12.72 -2.21 -9.28
C LYS A 141 -13.90 -2.44 -10.22
N LEU A 142 -15.06 -2.72 -9.65
CA LEU A 142 -16.30 -2.77 -10.43
C LEU A 142 -16.57 -1.41 -11.04
N ASN A 143 -16.67 -1.36 -12.37
CA ASN A 143 -16.73 -0.10 -13.07
C ASN A 143 -17.43 -0.18 -14.44
N GLU A 144 -18.16 0.87 -14.80
CA GLU A 144 -18.92 0.96 -16.06
C GLU A 144 -18.19 1.77 -17.15
N GLY A 145 -16.85 1.66 -17.18
CA GLY A 145 -15.99 2.28 -18.20
C GLY A 145 -15.47 3.68 -17.86
N ASN A 146 -15.87 4.29 -16.73
CA ASN A 146 -15.39 5.59 -16.26
C ASN A 146 -14.08 5.58 -15.44
N LEU A 147 -13.39 4.45 -15.40
CA LEU A 147 -12.13 4.25 -14.69
C LEU A 147 -11.00 4.15 -15.70
N ARG A 148 -9.88 4.78 -15.38
CA ARG A 148 -8.60 4.58 -16.06
C ARG A 148 -7.57 4.12 -15.06
N TYR A 149 -6.78 3.13 -15.43
CA TYR A 149 -5.69 2.56 -14.65
C TYR A 149 -4.41 2.58 -15.48
N GLY A 150 -3.33 3.13 -14.94
CA GLY A 150 -2.02 3.17 -15.57
C GLY A 150 -0.90 2.96 -14.57
N ALA A 151 0.19 2.33 -15.01
CA ALA A 151 1.36 2.09 -14.19
C ALA A 151 2.65 2.30 -14.97
N LEU A 152 3.63 2.95 -14.36
CA LEU A 152 4.98 3.17 -14.87
C LEU A 152 5.96 2.49 -13.92
N PRO A 153 6.22 1.18 -14.06
CA PRO A 153 7.07 0.42 -13.12
C PRO A 153 8.54 0.87 -13.10
N ARG A 154 8.95 1.70 -14.08
CA ARG A 154 10.30 2.23 -14.26
C ARG A 154 10.48 3.66 -13.78
N GLU A 155 9.40 4.33 -13.40
CA GLU A 155 9.53 5.69 -12.90
C GLU A 155 10.38 5.67 -11.62
N ALA A 156 11.53 6.31 -11.69
CA ALA A 156 12.41 6.43 -10.53
C ALA A 156 11.74 7.33 -9.48
N VAL A 157 11.71 6.89 -8.23
CA VAL A 157 11.21 7.71 -7.13
C VAL A 157 12.36 8.55 -6.61
N CYS A 158 12.33 9.84 -6.92
CA CYS A 158 13.38 10.79 -6.58
C CYS A 158 13.02 11.58 -5.32
N THR A 159 14.03 12.13 -4.63
CA THR A 159 13.84 12.99 -3.44
C THR A 159 13.02 14.25 -3.73
N GLU A 160 13.03 14.62 -5.00
CA GLU A 160 12.35 15.74 -5.63
C GLU A 160 10.84 15.54 -5.61
N ASN A 161 10.33 14.30 -5.71
CA ASN A 161 8.89 14.03 -5.69
C ASN A 161 8.26 14.23 -4.31
N LEU A 162 9.04 14.10 -3.22
CA LEU A 162 8.54 14.38 -1.86
C LEU A 162 8.27 15.86 -1.64
N THR A 163 9.02 16.75 -2.30
CA THR A 163 8.87 18.20 -2.13
C THR A 163 7.48 18.73 -2.55
N PRO A 164 6.94 18.45 -3.75
CA PRO A 164 5.59 18.85 -4.12
C PRO A 164 4.53 18.15 -3.26
N TRP A 165 4.75 16.90 -2.86
CA TRP A 165 3.84 16.20 -1.94
C TRP A 165 3.75 16.91 -0.58
N LEU A 166 4.88 17.31 0.01
CA LEU A 166 4.94 18.10 1.25
C LEU A 166 4.32 19.50 1.08
N LYS A 167 4.41 20.11 -0.11
CA LYS A 167 3.81 21.43 -0.38
C LYS A 167 2.28 21.43 -0.28
N LEU A 168 1.64 20.27 -0.41
CA LEU A 168 0.21 20.11 -0.20
C LEU A 168 -0.16 20.12 1.30
N LEU A 169 0.77 19.84 2.20
CA LEU A 169 0.48 19.89 3.64
C LEU A 169 0.49 21.35 4.14
N PRO A 170 -0.47 21.76 4.99
CA PRO A 170 -0.53 23.12 5.51
C PRO A 170 0.75 23.60 6.19
N CYS A 171 1.36 22.74 7.02
CA CYS A 171 2.62 23.02 7.72
C CYS A 171 3.89 22.54 6.98
N ARG A 172 3.74 21.93 5.79
CA ARG A 172 4.85 21.33 5.01
C ARG A 172 5.73 20.44 5.90
N ASP A 173 7.06 20.54 5.77
CA ASP A 173 8.05 19.87 6.62
C ASP A 173 8.56 20.74 7.78
N LYS A 174 7.82 21.79 8.18
CA LYS A 174 8.27 22.80 9.15
C LYS A 174 7.74 22.61 10.57
N ALA A 175 6.56 22.03 10.72
CA ALA A 175 5.94 21.78 12.02
C ALA A 175 5.09 20.51 11.97
N GLY A 176 4.70 20.02 13.15
CA GLY A 176 3.91 18.80 13.26
C GLY A 176 4.68 17.55 12.87
N ILE A 177 3.93 16.47 12.65
CA ILE A 177 4.47 15.14 12.35
C ILE A 177 5.28 15.16 11.05
N ALA A 178 4.87 15.97 10.07
CA ALA A 178 5.57 16.11 8.81
C ALA A 178 7.00 16.68 8.95
N SER A 179 7.35 17.30 10.10
CA SER A 179 8.71 17.73 10.38
C SER A 179 9.72 16.58 10.49
N LEU A 180 9.25 15.36 10.79
CA LEU A 180 10.04 14.12 10.85
C LEU A 180 10.42 13.59 9.45
N LEU A 181 9.82 14.11 8.38
CA LEU A 181 10.03 13.66 7.00
C LEU A 181 11.36 14.15 6.42
N TYR A 182 12.46 13.74 7.05
CA TYR A 182 13.81 14.01 6.59
C TYR A 182 14.17 13.13 5.39
N ARG A 183 14.38 13.76 4.23
CA ARG A 183 14.62 13.08 2.94
C ARG A 183 15.68 11.98 3.02
N PRO A 184 16.89 12.21 3.56
CA PRO A 184 17.89 11.13 3.64
C PRO A 184 17.47 9.94 4.49
N SER A 185 16.64 10.11 5.53
CA SER A 185 16.11 8.98 6.30
C SER A 185 15.09 8.19 5.49
N VAL A 186 14.13 8.87 4.85
CA VAL A 186 13.07 8.24 4.05
C VAL A 186 13.64 7.43 2.89
N TYR A 187 14.56 8.01 2.11
CA TYR A 187 15.08 7.40 0.89
C TYR A 187 16.22 6.39 1.13
N LYS A 188 16.72 6.26 2.37
CA LYS A 188 17.57 5.14 2.80
C LYS A 188 16.78 3.92 3.27
N GLY A 189 15.46 4.02 3.35
CA GLY A 189 14.59 2.91 3.72
C GLY A 189 14.64 1.75 2.73
N TYR A 190 14.32 0.55 3.20
CA TYR A 190 14.20 -0.67 2.39
C TYR A 190 12.94 -0.65 1.50
N TYR A 191 11.96 0.14 1.92
CA TYR A 191 10.73 0.40 1.19
C TYR A 191 10.26 1.80 1.54
N HIS A 192 9.81 2.56 0.54
CA HIS A 192 9.00 3.74 0.79
C HIS A 192 7.94 3.92 -0.29
N SER A 193 6.74 4.30 0.12
CA SER A 193 5.63 4.60 -0.77
C SER A 193 4.94 5.87 -0.35
N GLN A 194 5.03 6.90 -1.19
CA GLN A 194 4.23 8.11 -1.06
C GLN A 194 2.95 7.93 -1.89
N LYS A 195 1.81 8.11 -1.25
CA LYS A 195 0.49 7.94 -1.86
C LYS A 195 -0.36 9.17 -1.60
N LEU A 196 -1.17 9.50 -2.59
CA LEU A 196 -2.18 10.53 -2.53
C LEU A 196 -3.49 9.92 -3.00
N LYS A 197 -4.50 9.92 -2.13
CA LYS A 197 -5.83 9.42 -2.41
C LYS A 197 -6.84 10.54 -2.23
N LEU A 198 -7.69 10.70 -3.22
CA LEU A 198 -8.67 11.75 -3.33
C LEU A 198 -10.04 11.10 -3.47
N LYS A 199 -11.02 11.59 -2.70
CA LYS A 199 -12.44 11.31 -2.90
C LYS A 199 -13.19 12.63 -2.98
N SER A 200 -14.03 12.78 -3.99
CA SER A 200 -14.92 13.92 -4.14
C SER A 200 -16.37 13.45 -4.23
N SER A 201 -17.25 14.14 -3.52
CA SER A 201 -18.69 13.94 -3.62
C SER A 201 -19.39 15.28 -3.42
N GLN A 202 -20.53 15.44 -4.08
CA GLN A 202 -21.37 16.64 -3.95
C GLN A 202 -21.89 16.83 -2.52
N SER A 203 -22.08 15.73 -1.75
CA SER A 203 -22.60 15.79 -0.38
C SER A 203 -21.50 15.95 0.68
N LEU A 204 -20.37 15.25 0.50
CA LEU A 204 -19.29 15.18 1.51
C LEU A 204 -18.13 16.16 1.23
N GLY A 205 -18.11 16.79 0.05
CA GLY A 205 -17.03 17.66 -0.37
C GLY A 205 -15.82 16.88 -0.88
N ILE A 206 -14.62 17.36 -0.60
CA ILE A 206 -13.36 16.77 -1.06
C ILE A 206 -12.58 16.27 0.15
N ILE A 207 -12.17 15.00 0.13
CA ILE A 207 -11.28 14.40 1.11
C ILE A 207 -9.98 14.01 0.42
N LEU A 208 -8.87 14.50 0.97
CA LEU A 208 -7.51 14.24 0.50
C LEU A 208 -6.74 13.51 1.60
N ASP A 209 -6.42 12.25 1.35
CA ASP A 209 -5.54 11.42 2.16
C ASP A 209 -4.14 11.39 1.54
N GLN A 210 -3.16 11.87 2.29
CA GLN A 210 -1.75 11.86 1.94
C GLN A 210 -1.04 10.90 2.89
N THR A 211 -0.49 9.81 2.36
CA THR A 211 0.23 8.83 3.20
C THR A 211 1.66 8.61 2.73
N LEU A 212 2.59 8.46 3.67
CA LEU A 212 3.94 8.00 3.40
C LEU A 212 4.23 6.78 4.27
N THR A 213 4.44 5.62 3.64
CA THR A 213 4.82 4.39 4.34
C THR A 213 6.30 4.14 4.12
N VAL A 214 7.08 3.92 5.18
CA VAL A 214 8.52 3.70 5.10
C VAL A 214 8.94 2.53 5.98
N VAL A 215 9.80 1.66 5.47
CA VAL A 215 10.47 0.61 6.25
C VAL A 215 11.93 0.98 6.42
N LEU A 216 12.33 1.21 7.66
CA LEU A 216 13.65 1.70 8.05
C LEU A 216 14.42 0.62 8.81
N GLN A 217 15.74 0.62 8.66
CA GLN A 217 16.62 -0.18 9.50
C GLN A 217 17.11 0.69 10.66
N PRO A 218 16.78 0.35 11.92
CA PRO A 218 17.41 0.98 13.07
C PRO A 218 18.94 0.87 13.04
N ASN A 219 19.63 1.94 13.41
CA ASN A 219 21.08 1.92 13.59
C ASN A 219 21.44 0.98 14.75
N THR A 220 22.03 -0.18 14.44
CA THR A 220 22.55 -1.09 15.47
C THR A 220 23.87 -0.54 15.98
N VAL A 221 23.91 -0.04 17.22
CA VAL A 221 25.18 0.10 17.94
C VAL A 221 25.69 -1.32 18.20
N SER A 222 26.75 -1.70 17.49
CA SER A 222 27.58 -2.91 17.61
C SER A 222 27.18 -3.87 18.75
N GLY A 223 26.19 -4.73 18.50
CA GLY A 223 25.80 -5.82 19.39
C GLY A 223 26.40 -7.11 18.86
N LYS A 224 27.18 -7.82 19.69
CA LYS A 224 27.77 -9.13 19.37
C LYS A 224 26.71 -10.05 18.78
N GLN A 225 26.97 -10.62 17.60
CA GLN A 225 26.15 -11.71 17.08
C GLN A 225 26.20 -12.86 18.09
N LEU A 226 25.07 -13.14 18.76
CA LEU A 226 24.93 -14.37 19.52
C LEU A 226 24.56 -15.47 18.52
N HIS A 227 25.38 -16.53 18.47
CA HIS A 227 25.19 -17.64 17.56
C HIS A 227 23.84 -18.36 17.82
N SER A 228 23.13 -18.58 16.71
CA SER A 228 22.24 -19.70 16.36
C SER A 228 21.86 -20.65 17.51
N THR A 229 20.76 -20.31 18.19
CA THR A 229 19.66 -21.22 18.60
C THR A 229 18.63 -20.48 19.47
N GLY A 230 19.04 -19.44 20.19
CA GLY A 230 18.14 -18.41 20.74
C GLY A 230 18.18 -17.16 19.86
N GLY A 231 17.04 -16.57 19.52
CA GLY A 231 16.93 -15.45 18.57
C GLY A 231 17.87 -14.27 18.83
N GLN A 232 18.06 -13.42 17.83
CA GLN A 232 18.85 -12.19 17.99
C GLN A 232 18.07 -11.13 18.74
N LEU A 233 18.77 -10.32 19.55
CA LEU A 233 18.16 -9.14 20.17
C LEU A 233 17.70 -8.17 19.08
N GLN A 234 16.43 -7.77 19.17
CA GLN A 234 15.86 -6.76 18.30
C GLN A 234 16.56 -5.41 18.53
N PRO A 235 16.84 -4.64 17.48
CA PRO A 235 17.50 -3.36 17.64
C PRO A 235 16.55 -2.36 18.30
N SER A 236 17.00 -1.76 19.40
CA SER A 236 16.30 -0.64 20.04
C SER A 236 16.33 0.58 19.11
N TRP A 237 15.20 1.28 19.02
CA TRP A 237 15.07 2.44 18.14
C TRP A 237 14.25 3.55 18.81
N SER A 238 14.44 4.77 18.32
CA SER A 238 13.67 5.96 18.69
C SER A 238 13.37 6.77 17.44
N MET A 239 12.39 7.67 17.50
CA MET A 239 12.10 8.60 16.39
C MET A 239 13.34 9.40 15.99
N GLU A 240 14.14 9.83 16.97
CA GLU A 240 15.42 10.50 16.71
C GLU A 240 16.39 9.61 15.92
N HIS A 241 16.50 8.33 16.25
CA HIS A 241 17.38 7.42 15.51
C HIS A 241 16.86 7.13 14.09
N LEU A 242 15.55 7.01 13.92
CA LEU A 242 14.92 6.69 12.62
C LEU A 242 14.93 7.90 11.67
N PHE A 243 14.58 9.08 12.19
CA PHE A 243 14.32 10.28 11.39
C PHE A 243 15.35 11.41 11.57
N SER A 244 16.37 11.19 12.41
CA SER A 244 17.36 12.21 12.80
C SER A 244 16.74 13.45 13.47
N LYS A 245 15.51 13.32 14.00
CA LYS A 245 14.73 14.43 14.58
C LYS A 245 13.80 13.96 15.69
N LYS A 246 13.52 14.85 16.63
CA LYS A 246 12.45 14.71 17.63
C LYS A 246 11.25 15.57 17.23
N LEU A 247 10.06 15.18 17.69
CA LEU A 247 8.85 15.92 17.39
C LEU A 247 8.64 17.04 18.41
N SER A 248 8.73 18.29 17.98
CA SER A 248 8.74 19.48 18.87
C SER A 248 7.36 20.14 19.03
N GLY A 249 6.28 19.38 18.81
CA GLY A 249 4.89 19.86 18.89
C GLY A 249 4.13 19.74 17.56
N LYS A 250 2.83 20.07 17.61
CA LYS A 250 1.89 19.88 16.50
C LYS A 250 1.98 20.96 15.42
N CYS A 251 1.40 20.67 14.26
CA CYS A 251 1.02 21.70 13.31
C CYS A 251 -0.14 22.55 13.89
N LEU A 252 0.04 23.87 13.99
CA LEU A 252 -0.92 24.76 14.68
C LEU A 252 -2.33 24.75 14.08
N VAL A 253 -2.44 24.50 12.77
CA VAL A 253 -3.71 24.43 12.05
C VAL A 253 -4.31 23.02 12.03
N SER A 254 -3.63 22.04 12.63
CA SER A 254 -4.15 20.68 12.75
C SER A 254 -5.19 20.58 13.87
N LYS A 255 -6.33 19.96 13.55
CA LYS A 255 -7.40 19.61 14.49
C LYS A 255 -6.90 18.57 15.49
N SER A 256 -6.14 17.58 15.04
CA SER A 256 -5.55 16.54 15.88
C SER A 256 -4.20 16.08 15.35
N SER A 257 -3.28 15.81 16.27
CA SER A 257 -1.93 15.37 15.96
C SER A 257 -1.56 14.21 16.89
N ARG A 258 -1.47 12.99 16.37
CA ARG A 258 -1.29 11.78 17.19
C ARG A 258 -0.15 10.91 16.69
N VAL A 259 0.60 10.34 17.62
CA VAL A 259 1.58 9.28 17.32
C VAL A 259 1.07 7.99 17.96
N PHE A 260 1.07 6.91 17.20
CA PHE A 260 0.68 5.58 17.62
C PHE A 260 1.90 4.65 17.56
N VAL A 261 2.06 3.81 18.58
CA VAL A 261 2.98 2.66 18.55
C VAL A 261 2.17 1.39 18.61
N GLU A 262 2.28 0.57 17.56
CA GLU A 262 1.60 -0.71 17.49
C GLU A 262 2.54 -1.85 17.92
N ILE A 263 2.04 -2.68 18.83
CA ILE A 263 2.62 -3.95 19.24
C ILE A 263 1.70 -5.07 18.74
N GLU A 264 2.17 -5.79 17.73
CA GLU A 264 1.39 -6.84 17.06
C GLU A 264 1.16 -8.07 17.95
N LYS A 265 0.13 -8.87 17.59
CA LYS A 265 -0.23 -10.14 18.23
C LYS A 265 0.95 -11.01 18.60
N GLY A 266 1.85 -11.23 17.65
CA GLY A 266 3.00 -12.11 17.85
C GLY A 266 3.91 -11.65 18.98
N ILE A 267 3.97 -10.36 19.28
CA ILE A 267 4.71 -9.82 20.44
C ILE A 267 3.85 -9.95 21.70
N VAL A 268 2.57 -9.59 21.63
CA VAL A 268 1.59 -9.69 22.72
C VAL A 268 1.53 -11.13 23.27
N ASP A 269 1.39 -12.12 22.41
CA ASP A 269 1.36 -13.55 22.76
C ASP A 269 2.63 -13.99 23.51
N ASN A 270 3.78 -13.41 23.18
CA ASN A 270 5.04 -13.71 23.88
C ASN A 270 5.12 -13.03 25.25
N VAL A 271 4.53 -11.84 25.40
CA VAL A 271 4.41 -11.16 26.71
C VAL A 271 3.48 -11.97 27.63
N ASP A 272 2.33 -12.40 27.10
CA ASP A 272 1.36 -13.20 27.85
C ASP A 272 1.95 -14.55 28.28
N LYS A 273 2.70 -15.22 27.40
CA LYS A 273 3.43 -16.46 27.73
C LYS A 273 4.49 -16.26 28.82
N ALA A 274 5.05 -15.07 28.94
CA ALA A 274 6.00 -14.72 30.00
C ALA A 274 5.29 -14.41 31.34
N GLY A 275 3.96 -14.41 31.39
CA GLY A 275 3.18 -14.09 32.59
C GLY A 275 3.21 -12.60 32.97
N SER A 276 3.61 -11.74 32.03
CA SER A 276 3.66 -10.29 32.19
C SER A 276 2.38 -9.64 31.63
N ASP A 277 1.91 -8.55 32.25
CA ASP A 277 0.86 -7.73 31.66
C ASP A 277 1.41 -6.92 30.47
N VAL A 278 0.64 -6.88 29.38
CA VAL A 278 0.94 -6.07 28.19
C VAL A 278 0.82 -4.59 28.54
N SER A 279 1.95 -4.01 28.95
CA SER A 279 2.09 -2.60 29.30
C SER A 279 3.26 -1.97 28.54
N SER A 280 3.37 -0.65 28.61
CA SER A 280 4.47 0.12 28.01
C SER A 280 5.84 -0.22 28.62
N ASN A 281 5.89 -0.99 29.71
CA ASN A 281 7.10 -1.47 30.34
C ASN A 281 6.89 -2.89 30.88
N ASN A 282 7.34 -3.89 30.14
CA ASN A 282 7.25 -5.30 30.50
C ASN A 282 8.62 -5.96 30.44
N ASP A 283 8.68 -7.28 30.66
CA ASP A 283 9.95 -8.02 30.66
C ASP A 283 10.65 -8.07 29.29
N LEU A 284 9.91 -7.94 28.19
CA LEU A 284 10.47 -7.99 26.82
C LEU A 284 10.98 -6.63 26.34
N PHE A 285 10.27 -5.56 26.63
CA PHE A 285 10.62 -4.21 26.16
C PHE A 285 10.14 -3.09 27.08
N VAL A 286 10.69 -1.90 26.86
CA VAL A 286 10.23 -0.65 27.49
C VAL A 286 10.11 0.46 26.44
N LEU A 287 9.01 1.21 26.49
CA LEU A 287 8.84 2.42 25.70
C LEU A 287 9.53 3.60 26.38
N SER A 288 10.25 4.42 25.60
CA SER A 288 11.03 5.56 26.12
C SER A 288 10.18 6.63 26.79
N THR A 289 8.91 6.75 26.40
CA THR A 289 7.95 7.74 26.90
C THR A 289 6.66 7.00 27.26
N ALA A 290 6.08 7.31 28.43
CA ALA A 290 4.79 6.75 28.83
C ALA A 290 3.68 7.24 27.87
N PRO A 291 2.81 6.33 27.37
CA PRO A 291 1.72 6.70 26.47
C PRO A 291 0.62 7.44 27.21
N ASP A 292 -0.10 8.31 26.51
CA ASP A 292 -1.26 9.02 27.06
C ASP A 292 -2.46 8.08 27.17
N ARG A 293 -2.59 7.14 26.23
CA ARG A 293 -3.66 6.15 26.20
C ARG A 293 -3.16 4.82 25.63
N SER A 294 -3.70 3.71 26.13
CA SER A 294 -3.56 2.39 25.52
C SER A 294 -4.91 1.92 24.97
N LEU A 295 -4.88 1.43 23.73
CA LEU A 295 -6.02 0.87 23.03
C LEU A 295 -5.72 -0.60 22.76
N LYS A 296 -6.64 -1.49 23.12
CA LYS A 296 -6.54 -2.92 22.82
C LYS A 296 -7.41 -3.22 21.62
N GLU A 297 -6.86 -3.90 20.63
CA GLU A 297 -7.64 -4.40 19.50
C GLU A 297 -8.56 -5.51 19.98
N LEU A 298 -9.83 -5.44 19.58
CA LEU A 298 -10.79 -6.51 19.77
C LEU A 298 -10.96 -7.24 18.43
N ASP A 299 -10.53 -8.50 18.39
CA ASP A 299 -10.82 -9.39 17.27
C ASP A 299 -12.25 -9.96 17.40
N ASN A 300 -12.84 -10.43 16.29
CA ASN A 300 -14.19 -11.03 16.28
C ASN A 300 -14.32 -12.28 17.16
N LEU A 301 -13.19 -12.85 17.60
CA LEU A 301 -13.09 -14.00 18.50
C LEU A 301 -12.67 -13.62 19.94
N GLU A 302 -12.74 -12.34 20.32
CA GLU A 302 -12.43 -11.80 21.66
C GLU A 302 -10.99 -12.06 22.17
N VAL A 303 -10.06 -12.44 21.30
CA VAL A 303 -8.62 -12.54 21.62
C VAL A 303 -7.96 -11.19 21.37
N GLN A 304 -7.11 -10.72 22.30
CA GLN A 304 -6.31 -9.50 22.09
C GLN A 304 -5.36 -9.71 20.91
N SER A 305 -5.63 -9.04 19.77
CA SER A 305 -4.86 -9.22 18.53
C SER A 305 -3.75 -8.18 18.34
N SER A 306 -3.83 -7.01 18.96
CA SER A 306 -2.71 -6.06 19.03
C SER A 306 -2.93 -5.05 20.16
N SER A 307 -1.85 -4.41 20.60
CA SER A 307 -1.90 -3.27 21.51
C SER A 307 -1.39 -2.02 20.82
N LEU A 308 -2.16 -0.94 20.89
CA LEU A 308 -1.86 0.34 20.27
C LEU A 308 -1.69 1.40 21.37
N TYR A 309 -0.53 2.04 21.41
CA TYR A 309 -0.21 3.09 22.36
C TYR A 309 -0.28 4.46 21.71
N GLU A 310 -1.13 5.34 22.21
CA GLU A 310 -1.34 6.69 21.69
C GLU A 310 -0.54 7.73 22.48
N TYR A 311 0.01 8.70 21.74
CA TYR A 311 0.66 9.90 22.24
C TYR A 311 0.00 11.12 21.57
N ASP A 312 -0.63 11.99 22.35
CA ASP A 312 -1.18 13.26 21.87
C ASP A 312 -0.05 14.29 21.75
N VAL A 313 0.24 14.71 20.52
CA VAL A 313 1.32 15.66 20.23
C VAL A 313 1.06 17.04 20.86
N ASN A 314 -0.18 17.36 21.25
CA ASN A 314 -0.50 18.57 22.02
C ASN A 314 0.26 18.67 23.35
N ASN A 315 0.64 17.53 23.94
CA ASN A 315 1.33 17.47 25.24
C ASN A 315 2.83 17.80 25.15
N TYR A 316 3.33 18.12 23.95
CA TYR A 316 4.76 18.28 23.65
C TYR A 316 5.04 19.59 22.90
N ASN A 317 6.24 20.14 23.13
CA ASN A 317 6.69 21.39 22.55
C ASN A 317 8.22 21.38 22.35
N SER A 318 8.82 22.52 21.98
CA SER A 318 10.27 22.64 21.79
C SER A 318 11.10 22.37 23.05
N ASP A 319 10.57 22.66 24.24
CA ASP A 319 11.27 22.45 25.52
C ASP A 319 11.18 20.99 25.99
N LYS A 320 10.06 20.32 25.66
CA LYS A 320 9.80 18.91 25.94
C LYS A 320 9.40 18.20 24.63
N PRO A 321 10.36 17.91 23.74
CA PRO A 321 10.06 17.27 22.47
C PRO A 321 9.74 15.78 22.67
N LEU A 322 8.80 15.26 21.89
CA LEU A 322 8.44 13.85 21.89
C LEU A 322 9.49 13.02 21.13
N ASN A 323 10.02 11.98 21.78
CA ASN A 323 10.93 11.02 21.19
C ASN A 323 10.54 9.59 21.62
N VAL A 324 9.45 9.09 21.02
CA VAL A 324 8.98 7.72 21.22
C VAL A 324 10.00 6.74 20.64
N GLY A 325 10.24 5.67 21.38
CA GLY A 325 11.14 4.61 21.00
C GLY A 325 10.90 3.36 21.82
N ILE A 326 11.37 2.23 21.32
CA ILE A 326 11.31 0.93 21.98
C ILE A 326 12.73 0.48 22.32
N THR A 327 12.91 0.04 23.56
CA THR A 327 14.15 -0.59 24.03
C THR A 327 13.87 -2.04 24.38
N TRP A 328 14.50 -2.95 23.64
CA TRP A 328 14.35 -4.39 23.83
C TRP A 328 15.25 -4.88 24.96
N LYS A 329 14.69 -5.64 25.90
CA LYS A 329 15.39 -6.23 27.05
C LYS A 329 15.81 -7.67 26.78
N LEU A 330 14.99 -8.42 26.05
CA LEU A 330 15.20 -9.83 25.75
C LEU A 330 15.10 -10.10 24.24
N PRO A 331 15.82 -11.11 23.71
CA PRO A 331 15.67 -11.53 22.32
C PRO A 331 14.25 -12.04 22.04
N LEU A 332 13.71 -11.65 20.88
CA LEU A 332 12.34 -11.97 20.50
C LEU A 332 12.25 -12.32 19.01
N ILE A 333 11.54 -13.41 18.73
CA ILE A 333 11.13 -13.83 17.40
C ILE A 333 9.61 -13.89 17.37
N TRP A 334 9.02 -13.25 16.36
CA TRP A 334 7.60 -13.34 16.07
C TRP A 334 7.39 -13.34 14.56
N SER A 335 6.15 -13.55 14.13
CA SER A 335 5.72 -13.45 12.74
C SER A 335 4.56 -12.46 12.63
N CYS A 336 4.54 -11.68 11.56
CA CYS A 336 3.38 -10.85 11.22
C CYS A 336 2.21 -11.71 10.75
N THR A 337 1.01 -11.16 10.80
CA THR A 337 -0.19 -11.80 10.25
C THR A 337 -0.07 -11.90 8.72
N ARG A 338 -0.14 -13.13 8.21
CA ARG A 338 0.03 -13.43 6.78
C ARG A 338 -1.33 -13.45 6.07
N ALA A 339 -1.33 -13.07 4.79
CA ALA A 339 -2.46 -13.30 3.89
C ALA A 339 -2.84 -14.80 3.85
N PRO A 340 -4.11 -15.16 3.57
CA PRO A 340 -4.53 -16.57 3.50
C PRO A 340 -3.72 -17.37 2.47
N TYR A 341 -3.33 -16.71 1.38
CA TYR A 341 -2.39 -17.23 0.40
C TYR A 341 -1.26 -16.23 0.21
N HIS A 342 -0.06 -16.73 -0.05
CA HIS A 342 1.03 -15.95 -0.59
C HIS A 342 0.98 -16.06 -2.11
N ALA A 343 0.74 -14.93 -2.78
CA ALA A 343 0.69 -14.89 -4.23
C ALA A 343 2.01 -14.37 -4.82
N SER A 344 2.57 -15.10 -5.78
CA SER A 344 3.82 -14.75 -6.47
C SER A 344 3.63 -14.85 -7.97
N ARG A 345 4.27 -13.94 -8.72
CA ARG A 345 4.29 -13.96 -10.19
C ARG A 345 5.72 -14.04 -10.67
N PHE A 346 5.98 -14.84 -11.70
CA PHE A 346 7.31 -14.92 -12.30
C PHE A 346 7.24 -15.27 -13.78
N LEU A 347 8.32 -14.95 -14.49
CA LEU A 347 8.47 -15.31 -15.89
C LEU A 347 9.24 -16.62 -15.97
N MET A 348 8.79 -17.51 -16.85
CA MET A 348 9.41 -18.78 -17.20
C MET A 348 9.83 -18.76 -18.68
N GLY A 349 10.78 -19.60 -19.04
CA GLY A 349 11.30 -19.71 -20.41
C GLY A 349 12.73 -19.19 -20.56
N SER A 350 13.32 -19.46 -21.72
CA SER A 350 14.67 -19.03 -22.10
C SER A 350 14.65 -18.38 -23.47
N GLY A 351 15.26 -17.19 -23.57
CA GLY A 351 15.33 -16.40 -24.81
C GLY A 351 14.52 -15.11 -24.74
N ASN A 352 14.63 -14.29 -25.79
CA ASN A 352 14.02 -12.96 -25.87
C ASN A 352 12.67 -12.93 -26.58
N GLU A 353 12.24 -14.03 -27.19
CA GLU A 353 11.07 -14.07 -28.06
C GLU A 353 9.88 -14.78 -27.42
N ARG A 354 10.07 -15.94 -26.77
CA ARG A 354 8.99 -16.74 -26.17
C ARG A 354 9.22 -16.95 -24.68
N GLY A 355 8.16 -16.86 -23.91
CA GLY A 355 8.19 -17.17 -22.48
C GLY A 355 6.81 -17.50 -21.95
N SER A 356 6.72 -17.72 -20.65
CA SER A 356 5.45 -17.96 -19.97
C SER A 356 5.36 -17.10 -18.71
N ILE A 357 4.17 -16.60 -18.40
CA ILE A 357 3.85 -15.92 -17.15
C ILE A 357 3.26 -16.98 -16.22
N ALA A 358 3.92 -17.20 -15.09
CA ALA A 358 3.43 -18.08 -14.04
C ALA A 358 2.96 -17.27 -12.83
N MET A 359 1.80 -17.62 -12.30
CA MET A 359 1.26 -17.11 -11.04
C MET A 359 1.09 -18.27 -10.07
N SER A 360 1.70 -18.19 -8.89
CA SER A 360 1.61 -19.21 -7.85
C SER A 360 0.86 -18.66 -6.64
N PHE A 361 -0.05 -19.45 -6.08
CA PHE A 361 -0.77 -19.17 -4.85
C PHE A 361 -0.42 -20.26 -3.83
N LEU A 362 0.28 -19.90 -2.77
CA LEU A 362 0.73 -20.82 -1.72
C LEU A 362 -0.08 -20.61 -0.45
N SER A 363 -0.75 -21.64 0.06
CA SER A 363 -1.49 -21.58 1.32
C SER A 363 -0.56 -21.24 2.49
N THR A 364 -0.99 -20.31 3.36
CA THR A 364 -0.26 -19.98 4.58
C THR A 364 -0.77 -20.74 5.81
N GLY A 365 -1.80 -21.59 5.63
CA GLY A 365 -2.48 -22.32 6.69
C GLY A 365 -3.54 -21.50 7.44
N LEU A 366 -3.65 -20.20 7.17
CA LEU A 366 -4.66 -19.31 7.76
C LEU A 366 -6.05 -19.51 7.14
N ASP A 367 -6.09 -19.93 5.87
CA ASP A 367 -7.25 -20.42 5.13
C ASP A 367 -8.03 -21.52 5.88
N LYS A 368 -7.30 -22.39 6.60
CA LYS A 368 -7.90 -23.50 7.36
C LYS A 368 -8.55 -23.07 8.69
N GLN A 369 -8.22 -21.89 9.20
CA GLN A 369 -8.77 -21.38 10.47
C GLN A 369 -10.00 -20.49 10.26
N LEU A 370 -10.16 -19.89 9.07
CA LEU A 370 -11.18 -18.90 8.80
C LEU A 370 -12.44 -19.45 8.12
N VAL A 371 -12.44 -20.71 7.68
CA VAL A 371 -13.61 -21.29 7.00
C VAL A 371 -14.22 -22.43 7.81
N ASP A 372 -15.51 -22.28 8.12
CA ASP A 372 -16.32 -23.32 8.75
C ASP A 372 -16.29 -24.59 7.90
N SER A 373 -16.18 -25.72 8.59
CA SER A 373 -16.03 -27.08 8.08
C SER A 373 -17.27 -27.58 7.31
N SER A 374 -17.58 -26.92 6.20
CA SER A 374 -18.52 -27.39 5.19
C SER A 374 -17.76 -28.19 4.12
N ASN A 375 -18.36 -29.28 3.65
CA ASN A 375 -17.77 -30.17 2.65
C ASN A 375 -17.61 -29.54 1.25
N ASP A 376 -18.10 -28.30 1.03
CA ASP A 376 -18.03 -27.58 -0.25
C ASP A 376 -17.35 -26.21 -0.09
N CYS A 377 -16.25 -26.20 0.67
CA CYS A 377 -15.47 -25.00 0.94
C CYS A 377 -14.68 -24.56 -0.30
N SER A 378 -14.97 -23.35 -0.79
CA SER A 378 -14.24 -22.72 -1.89
C SER A 378 -13.84 -21.30 -1.54
N ILE A 379 -12.63 -20.91 -1.93
CA ILE A 379 -12.09 -19.57 -1.76
C ILE A 379 -11.98 -18.88 -3.11
N LYS A 380 -12.49 -17.65 -3.18
CA LYS A 380 -12.36 -16.82 -4.38
C LYS A 380 -11.11 -15.95 -4.36
N ALA A 381 -10.45 -15.86 -5.51
CA ALA A 381 -9.39 -14.90 -5.77
C ALA A 381 -9.66 -14.15 -7.07
N VAL A 382 -9.49 -12.83 -7.07
CA VAL A 382 -9.62 -12.00 -8.26
C VAL A 382 -8.24 -11.53 -8.69
N VAL A 383 -7.87 -11.81 -9.94
CA VAL A 383 -6.60 -11.42 -10.55
C VAL A 383 -6.87 -10.33 -11.58
N PHE A 384 -6.16 -9.21 -11.46
CA PHE A 384 -6.07 -8.18 -12.48
C PHE A 384 -4.62 -8.03 -12.94
N GLN A 385 -4.39 -8.23 -14.23
CA GLN A 385 -3.07 -8.15 -14.85
C GLN A 385 -3.10 -7.26 -16.08
N VAL A 386 -2.11 -6.37 -16.17
CA VAL A 386 -1.83 -5.57 -17.35
C VAL A 386 -0.49 -6.01 -17.92
N VAL A 387 -0.45 -6.23 -19.23
CA VAL A 387 0.77 -6.50 -19.98
C VAL A 387 0.99 -5.42 -21.05
N PRO A 388 2.23 -4.97 -21.28
CA PRO A 388 2.52 -4.03 -22.35
C PRO A 388 2.08 -4.55 -23.72
N TRP A 389 1.85 -3.64 -24.67
CA TRP A 389 1.41 -3.99 -26.04
C TRP A 389 2.37 -4.95 -26.76
N TYR A 390 3.67 -4.88 -26.46
CA TYR A 390 4.68 -5.76 -27.05
C TYR A 390 4.75 -7.14 -26.39
N VAL A 391 3.90 -7.44 -25.42
CA VAL A 391 3.75 -8.78 -24.83
C VAL A 391 2.44 -9.37 -25.35
N LYS A 392 2.54 -10.36 -26.24
CA LYS A 392 1.41 -11.03 -26.87
C LYS A 392 1.10 -12.31 -26.09
N VAL A 393 0.17 -12.21 -25.15
CA VAL A 393 -0.22 -13.35 -24.30
C VAL A 393 -1.18 -14.27 -25.04
N TYR A 394 -0.87 -15.55 -25.04
CA TYR A 394 -1.71 -16.62 -25.56
C TYR A 394 -2.70 -17.08 -24.50
N TYR A 395 -3.80 -16.37 -24.33
CA TYR A 395 -4.81 -16.69 -23.31
C TYR A 395 -5.41 -18.10 -23.42
N HIS A 396 -5.30 -18.74 -24.59
CA HIS A 396 -5.74 -20.11 -24.83
C HIS A 396 -4.76 -21.17 -24.28
N SER A 397 -3.52 -20.81 -23.95
CA SER A 397 -2.55 -21.70 -23.30
C SER A 397 -2.60 -21.64 -21.77
N LEU A 398 -3.70 -21.12 -21.21
CA LEU A 398 -3.90 -21.11 -19.77
C LEU A 398 -3.93 -22.54 -19.24
N GLU A 399 -2.90 -22.91 -18.49
CA GLU A 399 -2.88 -24.17 -17.74
C GLU A 399 -3.00 -23.89 -16.25
N VAL A 400 -3.74 -24.74 -15.55
CA VAL A 400 -3.95 -24.64 -14.11
C VAL A 400 -3.54 -25.94 -13.44
N PHE A 401 -2.68 -25.84 -12.45
CA PHE A 401 -2.22 -26.95 -11.63
C PHE A 401 -2.60 -26.69 -10.18
N ILE A 402 -3.24 -27.66 -9.53
CA ILE A 402 -3.54 -27.64 -8.09
C ILE A 402 -2.85 -28.83 -7.45
N ASP A 403 -1.97 -28.56 -6.48
CA ASP A 403 -1.18 -29.56 -5.74
C ASP A 403 -0.46 -30.55 -6.70
N GLY A 404 0.05 -30.02 -7.83
CA GLY A 404 0.75 -30.78 -8.87
C GLY A 404 -0.15 -31.46 -9.90
N ASN A 405 -1.47 -31.47 -9.71
CA ASN A 405 -2.42 -32.08 -10.64
C ASN A 405 -2.98 -31.03 -11.61
N SER A 406 -2.94 -31.33 -12.91
CA SER A 406 -3.60 -30.50 -13.92
C SER A 406 -5.11 -30.50 -13.72
N LYS A 407 -5.72 -29.32 -13.81
CA LYS A 407 -7.16 -29.09 -13.63
C LYS A 407 -7.75 -28.47 -14.88
N ALA A 408 -9.00 -28.85 -15.18
CA ALA A 408 -9.74 -28.20 -16.25
C ALA A 408 -10.00 -26.73 -15.90
N ILE A 409 -9.84 -25.83 -16.86
CA ILE A 409 -10.04 -24.38 -16.67
C ILE A 409 -11.42 -24.08 -16.08
N SER A 410 -12.46 -24.79 -16.53
CA SER A 410 -13.84 -24.63 -16.04
C SER A 410 -14.07 -25.04 -14.58
N GLU A 411 -13.15 -25.80 -13.98
CA GLU A 411 -13.24 -26.17 -12.55
C GLU A 411 -12.72 -25.06 -11.63
N VAL A 412 -11.85 -24.18 -12.14
CA VAL A 412 -11.10 -23.20 -11.33
C VAL A 412 -11.42 -21.76 -11.73
N VAL A 413 -11.70 -21.49 -13.00
CA VAL A 413 -11.93 -20.14 -13.52
C VAL A 413 -13.43 -19.92 -13.70
N ASP A 414 -14.05 -19.24 -12.73
CA ASP A 414 -15.48 -18.90 -12.76
C ASP A 414 -15.79 -17.83 -13.82
N LYS A 415 -14.88 -16.87 -14.00
CA LYS A 415 -15.04 -15.77 -14.94
C LYS A 415 -13.68 -15.30 -15.44
N ILE A 416 -13.58 -15.06 -16.74
CA ILE A 416 -12.42 -14.43 -17.36
C ILE A 416 -12.87 -13.33 -18.32
N HIS A 417 -12.21 -12.18 -18.26
CA HIS A 417 -12.34 -11.11 -19.24
C HIS A 417 -10.95 -10.71 -19.72
N VAL A 418 -10.79 -10.65 -21.03
CA VAL A 418 -9.52 -10.36 -21.67
C VAL A 418 -9.73 -9.28 -22.71
N THR A 419 -8.82 -8.32 -22.71
CA THR A 419 -8.60 -7.39 -23.82
C THR A 419 -7.21 -7.70 -24.35
N PRO A 420 -7.07 -8.31 -25.54
CA PRO A 420 -5.77 -8.60 -26.12
C PRO A 420 -4.96 -7.32 -26.36
N SER A 421 -3.64 -7.42 -26.30
CA SER A 421 -2.75 -6.34 -26.71
C SER A 421 -2.83 -6.09 -28.22
N GLU A 422 -2.73 -4.81 -28.60
CA GLU A 422 -2.62 -4.40 -30.01
C GLU A 422 -1.33 -3.61 -30.20
N ASP A 423 -0.56 -3.97 -31.24
CA ASP A 423 0.77 -3.42 -31.49
C ASP A 423 0.73 -1.88 -31.56
N LYS A 424 1.43 -1.23 -30.61
CA LYS A 424 1.52 0.23 -30.46
C LYS A 424 0.19 0.95 -30.25
N LEU A 425 -0.90 0.23 -29.97
CA LEU A 425 -2.23 0.80 -29.78
C LEU A 425 -2.74 0.60 -28.35
N LEU A 426 -2.74 -0.63 -27.84
CA LEU A 426 -3.38 -0.97 -26.57
C LEU A 426 -2.57 -2.00 -25.76
N PRO A 427 -2.45 -1.85 -24.43
CA PRO A 427 -1.92 -2.90 -23.59
C PRO A 427 -2.91 -4.07 -23.50
N GLY A 428 -2.39 -5.25 -23.20
CA GLY A 428 -3.23 -6.40 -22.90
C GLY A 428 -3.71 -6.36 -21.46
N THR A 429 -4.97 -6.71 -21.21
CA THR A 429 -5.53 -6.83 -19.86
C THR A 429 -6.19 -8.17 -19.65
N MET A 430 -6.03 -8.71 -18.44
CA MET A 430 -6.69 -9.94 -18.00
C MET A 430 -7.30 -9.72 -16.63
N GLU A 431 -8.59 -10.01 -16.53
CA GLU A 431 -9.39 -9.99 -15.30
C GLU A 431 -9.93 -11.41 -15.09
N MET A 432 -9.55 -12.07 -14.00
CA MET A 432 -9.90 -13.47 -13.74
C MET A 432 -10.46 -13.66 -12.33
N LEU A 433 -11.60 -14.34 -12.21
CA LEU A 433 -12.19 -14.79 -10.96
C LEU A 433 -11.88 -16.28 -10.83
N LEU A 434 -11.04 -16.60 -9.87
CA LEU A 434 -10.58 -17.92 -9.53
C LEU A 434 -11.36 -18.45 -8.34
N LYS A 435 -11.64 -19.75 -8.36
CA LYS A 435 -12.28 -20.50 -7.30
C LYS A 435 -11.37 -21.67 -6.93
N PHE A 436 -10.72 -21.58 -5.78
CA PHE A 436 -9.83 -22.61 -5.26
C PHE A 436 -10.54 -23.44 -4.18
N PRO A 437 -10.28 -24.75 -4.09
CA PRO A 437 -10.73 -25.54 -2.96
C PRO A 437 -9.93 -25.18 -1.70
N CYS A 438 -10.58 -25.14 -0.53
CA CYS A 438 -9.89 -24.77 0.73
C CYS A 438 -8.81 -25.76 1.17
N SER A 439 -8.79 -26.98 0.62
CA SER A 439 -7.73 -27.96 0.89
C SER A 439 -6.42 -27.66 0.14
N MET A 440 -6.47 -26.77 -0.87
CA MET A 440 -5.35 -26.43 -1.75
C MET A 440 -4.13 -25.97 -0.94
N GLN A 441 -2.96 -26.56 -1.20
CA GLN A 441 -1.69 -26.06 -0.65
C GLN A 441 -0.97 -25.17 -1.66
N LEU A 442 -0.99 -25.54 -2.95
CA LEU A 442 -0.36 -24.79 -4.02
C LEU A 442 -1.24 -24.81 -5.27
N ALA A 443 -1.50 -23.63 -5.85
CA ALA A 443 -2.03 -23.51 -7.19
C ALA A 443 -1.04 -22.74 -8.06
N THR A 444 -0.84 -23.20 -9.30
CA THR A 444 0.00 -22.54 -10.29
C THR A 444 -0.80 -22.37 -11.58
N LEU A 445 -0.83 -21.15 -12.10
CA LEU A 445 -1.42 -20.80 -13.38
C LEU A 445 -0.29 -20.38 -14.32
N THR A 446 -0.27 -20.94 -15.53
CA THR A 446 0.73 -20.61 -16.54
C THR A 446 0.07 -20.15 -17.83
N LEU A 447 0.65 -19.12 -18.44
CA LEU A 447 0.21 -18.54 -19.71
C LEU A 447 1.43 -18.28 -20.59
N ASP A 448 1.42 -18.78 -21.80
CA ASP A 448 2.51 -18.48 -22.74
C ASP A 448 2.34 -17.10 -23.36
N PHE A 449 3.45 -16.50 -23.76
CA PHE A 449 3.47 -15.25 -24.49
C PHE A 449 4.65 -15.18 -25.45
N ASP A 450 4.47 -14.40 -26.50
CA ASP A 450 5.55 -13.95 -27.36
C ASP A 450 5.83 -12.46 -27.13
N LYS A 451 7.11 -12.10 -27.14
CA LYS A 451 7.56 -10.71 -27.12
C LYS A 451 7.65 -10.21 -28.56
N GLY A 452 6.95 -9.12 -28.84
CA GLY A 452 7.04 -8.42 -30.12
C GLY A 452 8.43 -7.86 -30.37
N PHE A 453 8.82 -7.80 -31.65
CA PHE A 453 10.02 -7.10 -32.09
C PHE A 453 9.83 -5.60 -31.93
N LEU A 454 10.70 -5.00 -31.13
CA LEU A 454 10.74 -3.56 -30.90
C LEU A 454 11.74 -2.92 -31.87
N HIS A 455 11.42 -1.73 -32.35
CA HIS A 455 12.37 -0.93 -33.09
C HIS A 455 13.43 -0.35 -32.13
N ILE A 456 14.61 0.03 -32.63
CA ILE A 456 15.76 0.42 -31.80
C ILE A 456 15.47 1.63 -30.89
N ASP A 457 14.55 2.50 -31.31
CA ASP A 457 14.08 3.68 -30.56
C ASP A 457 13.01 3.36 -29.51
N GLU A 458 12.44 2.14 -29.52
CA GLU A 458 11.45 1.66 -28.55
C GLU A 458 12.09 0.94 -27.37
N TYR A 459 13.39 0.65 -27.45
CA TYR A 459 14.13 0.11 -26.32
C TYR A 459 14.32 1.18 -25.24
N PRO A 460 14.21 0.79 -23.96
CA PRO A 460 14.60 1.66 -22.87
C PRO A 460 16.09 2.05 -23.00
N PRO A 461 16.50 3.20 -22.42
CA PRO A 461 17.89 3.65 -22.47
C PRO A 461 18.89 2.67 -21.84
N ASP A 462 18.44 1.80 -20.93
CA ASP A 462 19.23 0.69 -20.37
C ASP A 462 18.76 -0.65 -20.96
N ALA A 463 19.51 -1.15 -21.94
CA ALA A 463 19.24 -2.44 -22.59
C ALA A 463 19.49 -3.64 -21.65
N ASN A 464 20.37 -3.51 -20.66
CA ASN A 464 20.72 -4.60 -19.74
C ASN A 464 19.59 -4.86 -18.74
N GLN A 465 18.78 -3.85 -18.41
CA GLN A 465 17.64 -4.00 -17.50
C GLN A 465 16.44 -4.72 -18.15
N GLY A 466 16.41 -4.88 -19.47
CA GLY A 466 15.31 -5.58 -20.13
C GLY A 466 14.02 -4.79 -20.24
N PHE A 467 12.87 -5.46 -20.11
CA PHE A 467 11.53 -4.84 -20.04
C PHE A 467 10.84 -5.21 -18.73
N ASP A 468 10.15 -4.25 -18.11
CA ASP A 468 9.37 -4.48 -16.89
C ASP A 468 7.88 -4.53 -17.22
N ILE A 469 7.20 -5.55 -16.70
CA ILE A 469 5.75 -5.68 -16.77
C ILE A 469 5.16 -5.11 -15.48
N PRO A 470 4.09 -4.28 -15.54
CA PRO A 470 3.37 -3.80 -14.36
C PRO A 470 3.04 -4.93 -13.37
N SER A 471 2.93 -4.62 -12.07
CA SER A 471 2.55 -5.65 -11.07
C SER A 471 1.13 -6.16 -11.33
N ALA A 472 0.87 -7.41 -10.93
CA ALA A 472 -0.49 -7.94 -10.95
C ALA A 472 -1.15 -7.63 -9.60
N LEU A 473 -2.44 -7.34 -9.62
CA LEU A 473 -3.24 -7.20 -8.41
C LEU A 473 -3.98 -8.51 -8.15
N VAL A 474 -3.85 -9.02 -6.93
CA VAL A 474 -4.65 -10.15 -6.45
C VAL A 474 -5.50 -9.67 -5.29
N SER A 475 -6.78 -10.00 -5.29
CA SER A 475 -7.65 -9.72 -4.13
C SER A 475 -8.43 -10.96 -3.73
N PHE A 476 -8.67 -11.08 -2.43
CA PHE A 476 -9.39 -12.18 -1.83
C PHE A 476 -10.67 -11.61 -1.21
N PRO A 477 -11.76 -11.47 -1.99
CA PRO A 477 -12.94 -10.69 -1.59
C PRO A 477 -13.66 -11.24 -0.36
N GLU A 478 -13.47 -12.52 -0.05
CA GLU A 478 -14.09 -13.21 1.09
C GLU A 478 -13.31 -12.98 2.39
N PHE A 479 -12.09 -12.44 2.31
CA PHE A 479 -11.25 -12.16 3.45
C PHE A 479 -11.27 -10.66 3.74
N ASN A 480 -11.29 -10.30 5.02
CA ASN A 480 -11.32 -8.91 5.43
C ASN A 480 -10.42 -8.71 6.65
N SER A 481 -9.41 -7.87 6.49
CA SER A 481 -8.42 -7.56 7.53
C SER A 481 -8.85 -6.42 8.47
N SER A 482 -10.12 -6.01 8.46
CA SER A 482 -10.59 -4.87 9.24
C SER A 482 -10.32 -5.03 10.73
N ARG A 483 -9.77 -3.99 11.35
CA ARG A 483 -9.47 -3.93 12.79
C ARG A 483 -10.39 -2.96 13.48
N SER A 484 -10.87 -3.35 14.65
CA SER A 484 -11.67 -2.49 15.51
C SER A 484 -10.97 -2.25 16.84
N TYR A 485 -10.90 -0.98 17.22
CA TYR A 485 -10.48 -0.57 18.55
C TYR A 485 -11.75 -0.02 19.21
N PRO A 486 -12.32 -0.69 20.22
CA PRO A 486 -13.51 -0.20 20.90
C PRO A 486 -13.21 1.16 21.52
N GLU A 487 -13.81 2.20 20.92
CA GLU A 487 -13.62 3.59 21.31
C GLU A 487 -14.41 3.84 22.59
N ALA A 488 -13.72 3.95 23.73
CA ALA A 488 -14.36 4.32 24.99
C ALA A 488 -14.86 5.78 25.01
N ASP A 489 -14.49 6.60 24.02
CA ASP A 489 -14.86 8.01 23.91
C ASP A 489 -15.42 8.29 22.50
N PRO A 490 -16.71 8.64 22.36
CA PRO A 490 -17.32 8.98 21.07
C PRO A 490 -16.74 10.25 20.40
N LEU A 491 -15.92 11.05 21.11
CA LEU A 491 -15.19 12.19 20.54
C LEU A 491 -13.84 11.80 19.92
N PHE A 492 -13.37 10.57 20.14
CA PHE A 492 -12.14 10.07 19.57
C PHE A 492 -12.35 9.65 18.11
N VAL A 493 -12.05 10.56 17.20
CA VAL A 493 -12.07 10.29 15.75
C VAL A 493 -10.64 10.26 15.23
N SER A 494 -10.20 9.11 14.71
CA SER A 494 -8.87 8.94 14.09
C SER A 494 -9.03 8.50 12.63
N PRO A 495 -8.72 9.38 11.67
CA PRO A 495 -8.72 9.05 10.24
C PRO A 495 -7.94 7.80 9.85
N LEU A 496 -6.79 7.56 10.50
CA LEU A 496 -5.98 6.37 10.31
C LEU A 496 -6.74 5.10 10.76
N LEU A 497 -7.32 5.12 11.97
CA LEU A 497 -8.03 3.96 12.51
C LEU A 497 -9.39 3.72 11.83
N GLU A 498 -10.04 4.77 11.30
CA GLU A 498 -11.19 4.62 10.40
C GLU A 498 -10.82 3.82 9.15
N ASN A 499 -9.64 4.09 8.56
CA ASN A 499 -9.16 3.33 7.41
C ASN A 499 -8.90 1.85 7.77
N PHE A 500 -8.65 1.55 9.05
CA PHE A 500 -8.50 0.16 9.53
C PHE A 500 -9.83 -0.57 9.67
N LYS A 501 -10.95 0.14 9.84
CA LYS A 501 -12.30 -0.44 9.83
C LYS A 501 -12.79 -0.80 8.41
N GLY A 502 -12.12 -0.31 7.37
CA GLY A 502 -12.50 -0.52 5.97
C GLY A 502 -12.39 -1.99 5.53
N ARG A 503 -13.38 -2.47 4.77
CA ARG A 503 -13.43 -3.87 4.28
C ARG A 503 -12.66 -4.06 2.98
N TRP A 504 -11.37 -4.40 3.04
CA TRP A 504 -10.59 -4.70 1.83
C TRP A 504 -9.49 -5.72 2.15
N CYS A 505 -9.34 -6.77 1.33
CA CYS A 505 -8.15 -7.63 1.26
C CYS A 505 -7.64 -7.68 -0.18
N CYS A 506 -6.56 -6.94 -0.43
CA CYS A 506 -5.83 -6.90 -1.68
C CYS A 506 -4.36 -7.21 -1.37
N GLU A 507 -3.81 -8.25 -2.01
CA GLU A 507 -2.39 -8.52 -2.05
C GLU A 507 -1.86 -8.10 -3.42
N VAL A 508 -0.94 -7.14 -3.47
CA VAL A 508 -0.34 -6.76 -4.75
C VAL A 508 0.85 -7.69 -5.02
N VAL A 509 0.75 -8.47 -6.08
CA VAL A 509 1.78 -9.44 -6.44
C VAL A 509 2.88 -8.73 -7.23
N HIS A 510 3.96 -8.41 -6.52
CA HIS A 510 5.13 -7.75 -7.09
C HIS A 510 6.15 -8.75 -7.60
N ARG A 511 6.32 -8.79 -8.92
CA ARG A 511 7.61 -9.11 -9.52
C ARG A 511 7.75 -8.30 -10.80
N SER A 512 8.35 -7.11 -10.68
CA SER A 512 9.05 -6.49 -11.81
C SER A 512 10.25 -7.40 -12.09
N VAL A 513 10.07 -8.33 -13.02
CA VAL A 513 11.19 -9.08 -13.55
C VAL A 513 11.71 -8.23 -14.69
N ALA A 514 12.88 -7.62 -14.47
CA ALA A 514 13.73 -7.20 -15.55
C ALA A 514 13.98 -8.44 -16.43
N CYS A 515 13.47 -8.45 -17.66
CA CYS A 515 13.95 -9.39 -18.69
C CYS A 515 15.40 -9.01 -19.06
N SER A 516 16.34 -9.15 -18.14
CA SER A 516 17.74 -8.82 -18.37
C SER A 516 18.33 -9.81 -19.38
N ILE A 517 18.84 -9.24 -20.46
CA ILE A 517 19.61 -9.90 -21.50
C ILE A 517 21.03 -10.01 -20.95
N ASP A 518 21.51 -11.21 -20.67
CA ASP A 518 22.95 -11.46 -20.77
C ASP A 518 23.26 -11.66 -22.26
N ASN A 519 23.93 -10.66 -22.84
CA ASN A 519 24.67 -10.79 -24.08
C ASN A 519 26.12 -11.13 -23.72
N SER A 520 26.40 -12.43 -23.52
CA SER A 520 27.72 -13.03 -23.74
C SER A 520 27.62 -14.54 -23.78
#